data_AF-A0A7S1SLV1-F1
#
_entry.id   AF-A0A7S1SLV1-F1
#
_cell.length_a   1.000
_cell.length_b   1.000
_cell.length_c   1.000
_cell.angle_alpha   90.00
_cell.angle_beta   90.00
_cell.angle_gamma   90.00
#
_symmetry.space_group_name_H-M   'P 1'
#
loop_
_entity.id
_entity.type
_entity.pdbx_description
1 polymer ?
#
loop_
_entity_poly.entity_id
_entity_poly.type
_entity_poly.pdbx_seq_one_letter_code
_entity_poly.pdbx_strand_id
1 'polypeptide(L)'
;MYMLGQICRFAVGVLEKGKSPPLAMRDALAVAMKLFHVEFDPSQNWAMKLKDNALQAAGLIFIAHPTLMVKSEADGLVSSTISVEAPAKLKIRCLGNLLELLKSEEDRLLVKQKDGDEEVKEKQMLASSGIRVSAAVALQTQNGEGDSVSLASGLIQRYWDRVLKLATDVPIKGENTREDAQETVMAVRQRAFELMEAVLRAGLVAPWTAVPHMVALSTDP
;
A
#
# COMPACT_ATOMS: atom_id res chain seq x y z
N MET A 1 -18.84 -2.81 1.52
CA MET A 1 -17.46 -2.34 1.71
C MET A 1 -16.51 -2.82 0.63
N TYR A 2 -16.38 -4.13 0.42
CA TYR A 2 -15.53 -4.66 -0.65
C TYR A 2 -15.84 -4.06 -2.03
N MET A 3 -17.11 -4.08 -2.45
CA MET A 3 -17.54 -3.48 -3.72
C MET A 3 -17.21 -1.99 -3.81
N LEU A 4 -17.38 -1.24 -2.72
CA LEU A 4 -17.04 0.19 -2.67
C LEU A 4 -15.54 0.39 -2.92
N GLY A 5 -14.69 -0.36 -2.22
CA GLY A 5 -13.24 -0.31 -2.42
C GLY A 5 -12.83 -0.69 -3.85
N GLN A 6 -13.45 -1.72 -4.44
CA GLN A 6 -13.15 -2.13 -5.81
C GLN A 6 -13.59 -1.09 -6.86
N ILE A 7 -14.76 -0.47 -6.67
CA ILE A 7 -15.21 0.64 -7.52
C ILE A 7 -14.22 1.80 -7.39
N CYS A 8 -13.81 2.17 -6.18
CA CYS A 8 -12.81 3.23 -6.00
C CYS A 8 -11.44 2.88 -6.61
N ARG A 9 -11.05 1.59 -6.64
CA ARG A 9 -9.79 1.15 -7.22
C ARG A 9 -9.77 1.21 -8.75
N PHE A 10 -10.82 0.71 -9.40
CA PHE A 10 -10.83 0.55 -10.86
C PHE A 10 -11.59 1.64 -11.61
N ALA A 11 -12.52 2.35 -10.98
CA ALA A 11 -13.33 3.37 -11.64
C ALA A 11 -12.75 4.79 -11.53
N VAL A 12 -11.50 4.96 -11.07
CA VAL A 12 -10.85 6.26 -10.85
C VAL A 12 -11.03 7.22 -12.02
N GLY A 13 -10.62 6.80 -13.22
CA GLY A 13 -10.68 7.64 -14.42
C GLY A 13 -12.10 7.96 -14.89
N VAL A 14 -13.10 7.18 -14.48
CA VAL A 14 -14.52 7.44 -14.79
C VAL A 14 -15.13 8.38 -13.75
N LEU A 15 -14.76 8.22 -12.47
CA LEU A 15 -15.25 9.04 -11.37
C LEU A 15 -14.69 10.47 -11.41
N GLU A 16 -13.44 10.65 -11.86
CA GLU A 16 -12.83 11.99 -11.99
C GLU A 16 -13.31 12.77 -13.23
N LYS A 17 -13.75 12.08 -14.29
CA LYS A 17 -14.21 12.71 -15.55
C LYS A 17 -15.72 13.02 -15.58
N GLY A 18 -16.49 12.56 -14.58
CA GLY A 18 -17.93 12.78 -14.50
C GLY A 18 -18.31 14.23 -14.16
N LYS A 19 -19.31 14.80 -14.86
CA LYS A 19 -19.80 16.18 -14.65
C LYS A 19 -20.61 16.40 -13.34
N SER A 20 -20.78 15.37 -12.51
CA SER A 20 -21.44 15.42 -11.20
C SER A 20 -20.82 14.33 -10.32
N PRO A 21 -20.45 14.58 -9.05
CA PRO A 21 -19.60 13.65 -8.31
C PRO A 21 -20.46 12.53 -7.71
N PRO A 22 -20.43 11.27 -8.19
CA PRO A 22 -21.33 10.27 -7.62
C PRO A 22 -20.81 9.77 -6.25
N LEU A 23 -19.51 9.88 -5.99
CA LEU A 23 -18.87 9.68 -4.69
C LEU A 23 -17.42 10.15 -4.81
N ALA A 24 -16.99 11.18 -4.08
CA ALA A 24 -15.56 11.48 -4.05
C ALA A 24 -14.86 10.34 -3.28
N MET A 25 -13.69 9.87 -3.72
CA MET A 25 -12.95 8.84 -2.97
C MET A 25 -12.62 9.27 -1.55
N ARG A 26 -12.54 10.59 -1.32
CA ARG A 26 -12.45 11.17 0.01
C ARG A 26 -13.65 10.81 0.88
N ASP A 27 -14.86 10.85 0.34
CA ASP A 27 -16.09 10.51 1.06
C ASP A 27 -16.17 8.99 1.31
N ALA A 28 -15.79 8.19 0.30
CA ALA A 28 -15.67 6.74 0.45
C ALA A 28 -14.69 6.36 1.57
N LEU A 29 -13.53 7.03 1.60
CA LEU A 29 -12.54 6.84 2.65
C LEU A 29 -13.07 7.29 4.01
N ALA A 30 -13.74 8.45 4.07
CA ALA A 30 -14.35 8.94 5.32
C ALA A 30 -15.37 7.94 5.87
N VAL A 31 -16.19 7.31 5.02
CA VAL A 31 -17.14 6.26 5.43
C VAL A 31 -16.40 5.01 5.94
N ALA A 32 -15.35 4.55 5.25
CA ALA A 32 -14.53 3.44 5.71
C ALA A 32 -13.87 3.73 7.07
N MET A 33 -13.30 4.92 7.23
CA MET A 33 -12.67 5.35 8.47
C MET A 33 -13.67 5.47 9.62
N LYS A 34 -14.86 6.06 9.37
CA LYS A 34 -15.92 6.11 10.38
C LYS A 34 -16.28 4.71 10.85
N LEU A 35 -16.53 3.78 9.92
CA LEU A 35 -16.90 2.40 10.25
C LEU A 35 -15.80 1.60 10.95
N PHE A 36 -14.53 1.93 10.70
CA PHE A 36 -13.41 1.36 11.43
C PHE A 36 -13.37 1.81 12.90
N HIS A 37 -13.70 3.08 13.16
CA HIS A 37 -13.64 3.68 14.50
C HIS A 37 -14.94 3.55 15.30
N VAL A 38 -16.00 2.95 14.74
CA VAL A 38 -17.21 2.70 15.53
C VAL A 38 -16.86 1.78 16.70
N GLU A 39 -17.18 2.26 17.90
CA GLU A 39 -17.10 1.47 19.12
C GLU A 39 -18.28 0.50 19.13
N PHE A 40 -17.96 -0.78 19.22
CA PHE A 40 -18.93 -1.86 19.31
C PHE A 40 -18.74 -2.58 20.64
N ASP A 41 -19.81 -3.17 21.13
CA ASP A 41 -19.75 -4.10 22.25
C ASP A 41 -18.78 -5.25 21.91
N PRO A 42 -17.74 -5.49 22.73
CA PRO A 42 -16.76 -6.57 22.54
C PRO A 42 -17.38 -7.96 22.40
N SER A 43 -18.62 -8.15 22.87
CA SER A 43 -19.37 -9.41 22.75
C SER A 43 -19.75 -9.76 21.31
N GLN A 44 -19.67 -8.81 20.37
CA GLN A 44 -20.21 -8.96 19.02
C GLN A 44 -19.14 -9.32 17.98
N ASN A 45 -19.10 -10.59 17.58
CA ASN A 45 -18.14 -11.13 16.60
C ASN A 45 -18.12 -10.42 15.23
N TRP A 46 -19.22 -9.77 14.83
CA TRP A 46 -19.28 -9.06 13.54
C TRP A 46 -18.51 -7.74 13.54
N ALA A 47 -18.25 -7.13 14.71
CA ALA A 47 -17.53 -5.87 14.83
C ALA A 47 -16.13 -5.98 14.22
N MET A 48 -15.43 -7.08 14.50
CA MET A 48 -14.10 -7.33 13.96
C MET A 48 -14.11 -7.52 12.45
N LYS A 49 -15.12 -8.22 11.93
CA LYS A 49 -15.32 -8.40 10.48
C LYS A 49 -15.62 -7.07 9.80
N LEU A 50 -16.35 -6.16 10.45
CA LEU A 50 -16.61 -4.83 9.91
C LEU A 50 -15.33 -3.99 9.87
N LYS A 51 -14.52 -3.97 10.94
CA LYS A 51 -13.23 -3.27 10.96
C LYS A 51 -12.29 -3.79 9.87
N ASP A 52 -12.21 -5.11 9.72
CA ASP A 52 -11.42 -5.75 8.65
C ASP A 52 -11.89 -5.34 7.24
N ASN A 53 -13.20 -5.35 7.00
CA ASN A 53 -13.78 -4.92 5.72
C ASN A 53 -13.60 -3.42 5.44
N ALA A 54 -13.68 -2.58 6.47
CA ALA A 54 -13.45 -1.15 6.38
C ALA A 54 -11.98 -0.86 6.06
N LEU A 55 -11.06 -1.54 6.74
CA LEU A 55 -9.62 -1.44 6.48
C LEU A 55 -9.25 -1.96 5.08
N GLN A 56 -9.90 -3.03 4.60
CA GLN A 56 -9.75 -3.49 3.22
C GLN A 56 -10.20 -2.42 2.21
N ALA A 57 -11.36 -1.81 2.44
CA ALA A 57 -11.87 -0.76 1.55
C ALA A 57 -10.94 0.46 1.55
N ALA A 58 -10.45 0.90 2.71
CA ALA A 58 -9.46 1.97 2.83
C ALA A 58 -8.17 1.62 2.08
N GLY A 59 -7.67 0.39 2.22
CA GLY A 59 -6.51 -0.11 1.48
C GLY A 59 -6.66 -0.03 -0.05
N LEU A 60 -7.80 -0.48 -0.57
CA LEU A 60 -8.11 -0.39 -2.01
C LEU A 60 -8.16 1.06 -2.49
N ILE A 61 -8.68 1.98 -1.68
CA ILE A 61 -8.67 3.42 -1.97
C ILE A 61 -7.23 3.97 -1.95
N PHE A 62 -6.38 3.56 -1.00
CA PHE A 62 -4.98 4.00 -0.94
C PHE A 62 -4.15 3.51 -2.12
N ILE A 63 -4.38 2.28 -2.58
CA ILE A 63 -3.74 1.74 -3.79
C ILE A 63 -4.06 2.62 -5.01
N ALA A 64 -5.31 3.07 -5.11
CA ALA A 64 -5.77 3.94 -6.20
C ALA A 64 -5.24 5.38 -6.06
N HIS A 65 -5.29 5.92 -4.84
CA HIS A 65 -4.92 7.31 -4.52
C HIS A 65 -4.04 7.37 -3.26
N PRO A 66 -2.73 7.13 -3.40
CA PRO A 66 -1.80 7.14 -2.26
C PRO A 66 -1.74 8.50 -1.55
N THR A 67 -2.09 9.59 -2.23
CA THR A 67 -2.18 10.96 -1.68
C THR A 67 -3.14 11.09 -0.50
N LEU A 68 -4.17 10.26 -0.45
CA LEU A 68 -5.13 10.27 0.66
C LEU A 68 -4.53 9.70 1.95
N MET A 69 -3.50 8.86 1.86
CA MET A 69 -2.83 8.22 2.99
C MET A 69 -1.88 9.17 3.73
N VAL A 70 -1.46 10.27 3.11
CA VAL A 70 -0.56 11.27 3.72
C VAL A 70 -1.26 12.08 4.81
N LYS A 71 -2.59 12.15 4.77
CA LYS A 71 -3.40 12.92 5.73
C LYS A 71 -3.30 12.31 7.12
N SER A 72 -3.25 13.18 8.15
CA SER A 72 -3.07 12.77 9.55
C SER A 72 -4.05 11.68 10.03
N GLU A 73 -5.31 11.74 9.62
CA GLU A 73 -6.32 10.75 10.03
C GLU A 73 -6.03 9.37 9.42
N ALA A 74 -5.64 9.32 8.14
CA ALA A 74 -5.32 8.07 7.45
C ALA A 74 -4.00 7.48 7.94
N ASP A 75 -3.03 8.34 8.25
CA ASP A 75 -1.78 7.97 8.91
C ASP A 75 -2.04 7.35 10.30
N GLY A 76 -2.95 7.94 11.08
CA GLY A 76 -3.39 7.38 12.36
C GLY A 76 -4.05 6.02 12.24
N LEU A 77 -4.88 5.81 11.22
CA LEU A 77 -5.49 4.49 10.92
C LEU A 77 -4.41 3.44 10.63
N VAL A 78 -3.46 3.75 9.75
CA VAL A 78 -2.40 2.81 9.37
C VAL A 78 -1.49 2.54 10.56
N SER A 79 -0.98 3.59 11.21
CA SER A 79 -0.11 3.48 12.38
C SER A 79 -0.73 2.65 13.50
N SER A 80 -2.01 2.86 13.82
CA SER A 80 -2.71 2.09 14.86
C SER A 80 -2.93 0.64 14.48
N THR A 81 -3.14 0.33 13.20
CA THR A 81 -3.39 -1.05 12.73
C THR A 81 -2.14 -1.91 12.60
N ILE A 82 -0.96 -1.30 12.42
CA ILE A 82 0.34 -2.01 12.42
C ILE A 82 1.12 -1.78 13.73
N SER A 83 0.45 -1.37 14.80
CA SER A 83 1.03 -1.37 16.15
C SER A 83 1.13 -2.81 16.68
N VAL A 84 2.07 -3.07 17.58
CA VAL A 84 2.26 -4.41 18.17
C VAL A 84 0.98 -4.88 18.90
N GLU A 85 0.31 -3.94 19.56
CA GLU A 85 -0.92 -4.12 20.33
C GLU A 85 -2.18 -4.32 19.46
N ALA A 86 -2.07 -4.10 18.14
CA ALA A 86 -3.21 -4.26 17.25
C ALA A 86 -3.57 -5.75 17.07
N PRO A 87 -4.86 -6.08 16.90
CA PRO A 87 -5.27 -7.45 16.60
C PRO A 87 -4.58 -8.01 15.34
N ALA A 88 -4.09 -9.25 15.40
CA ALA A 88 -3.33 -9.90 14.33
C ALA A 88 -4.01 -9.80 12.94
N LYS A 89 -5.34 -9.96 12.88
CA LYS A 89 -6.09 -9.86 11.64
C LYS A 89 -5.99 -8.47 10.98
N LEU A 90 -5.98 -7.39 11.76
CA LEU A 90 -5.82 -6.03 11.24
C LEU A 90 -4.37 -5.78 10.82
N LYS A 91 -3.40 -6.29 11.58
CA LYS A 91 -1.97 -6.24 11.21
C LYS A 91 -1.75 -6.86 9.83
N ILE A 92 -2.19 -8.12 9.64
CA ILE A 92 -2.08 -8.85 8.36
C ILE A 92 -2.79 -8.11 7.22
N ARG A 93 -3.98 -7.56 7.48
CA ARG A 93 -4.74 -6.79 6.49
C ARG A 93 -3.99 -5.54 6.06
N CYS A 94 -3.49 -4.75 7.01
CA CYS A 94 -2.80 -3.51 6.72
C CYS A 94 -1.48 -3.77 5.99
N LEU A 95 -0.67 -4.72 6.46
CA LEU A 95 0.56 -5.15 5.79
C LEU A 95 0.30 -5.62 4.35
N GLY A 96 -0.78 -6.38 4.14
CA GLY A 96 -1.20 -6.80 2.80
C GLY A 96 -1.58 -5.62 1.90
N ASN A 97 -2.28 -4.61 2.44
CA ASN A 97 -2.62 -3.40 1.69
C ASN A 97 -1.35 -2.60 1.31
N LEU A 98 -0.37 -2.51 2.21
CA LEU A 98 0.91 -1.84 1.96
C LEU A 98 1.74 -2.56 0.89
N LEU A 99 1.76 -3.89 0.93
CA LEU A 99 2.44 -4.71 -0.08
C LEU A 99 1.80 -4.55 -1.46
N GLU A 100 0.47 -4.59 -1.52
CA GLU A 100 -0.28 -4.39 -2.77
C GLU A 100 -0.12 -2.97 -3.32
N LEU A 101 -0.04 -1.96 -2.44
CA LEU A 101 0.27 -0.58 -2.82
C LEU A 101 1.63 -0.49 -3.53
N LEU A 102 2.67 -1.14 -2.99
CA LEU A 102 3.98 -1.18 -3.64
C LEU A 102 3.95 -1.90 -4.99
N LYS A 103 3.32 -3.07 -5.06
CA LYS A 103 3.21 -3.84 -6.31
C LYS A 103 2.45 -3.08 -7.39
N SER A 104 1.31 -2.49 -7.03
CA SER A 104 0.51 -1.71 -7.97
C SER A 104 1.24 -0.48 -8.48
N GLU A 105 2.14 0.08 -7.68
CA GLU A 105 2.99 1.19 -8.08
C GLU A 105 4.11 0.75 -9.03
N GLU A 106 4.77 -0.37 -8.72
CA GLU A 106 5.76 -1.02 -9.59
C GLU A 106 5.14 -1.31 -10.98
N ASP A 107 3.95 -1.91 -11.02
CA ASP A 107 3.20 -2.17 -12.25
C ASP A 107 2.90 -0.87 -13.02
N ARG A 108 2.48 0.19 -12.33
CA ARG A 108 2.18 1.49 -12.96
C ARG A 108 3.42 2.12 -13.57
N LEU A 109 4.58 2.01 -12.90
CA LEU A 109 5.84 2.50 -13.43
C LEU A 109 6.28 1.71 -14.67
N LEU A 110 6.14 0.37 -14.63
CA LEU A 110 6.45 -0.49 -15.78
C LEU A 110 5.57 -0.19 -17.00
N VAL A 111 4.27 0.07 -16.80
CA VAL A 111 3.36 0.48 -17.90
C VAL A 111 3.79 1.82 -18.48
N LYS A 112 4.05 2.82 -17.63
CA LYS A 112 4.48 4.15 -18.09
C LYS A 112 5.80 4.10 -18.88
N GLN A 113 6.75 3.26 -18.46
CA GLN A 113 8.02 3.06 -19.17
C GLN A 113 7.79 2.45 -20.54
N LYS A 114 6.94 1.41 -20.65
CA LYS A 114 6.59 0.79 -21.93
C LYS A 114 5.89 1.75 -22.88
N ASP A 115 4.92 2.51 -22.38
CA ASP A 115 4.20 3.50 -23.18
C ASP A 115 5.16 4.58 -23.71
N GLY A 116 6.10 5.04 -22.88
CA GLY A 116 7.15 5.98 -23.28
C GLY A 116 8.08 5.41 -24.35
N ASP A 117 8.50 4.15 -24.20
CA ASP A 117 9.34 3.46 -25.19
C ASP A 117 8.63 3.30 -26.55
N GLU A 118 7.33 3.00 -26.53
CA GLU A 118 6.50 2.91 -27.74
C GLU A 118 6.34 4.28 -28.43
N GLU A 119 6.06 5.34 -27.66
CA GLU A 119 5.95 6.70 -28.18
C GLU A 119 7.27 7.18 -28.83
N VAL A 120 8.41 6.84 -28.22
CA VAL A 120 9.75 7.12 -28.79
C VAL A 120 9.96 6.36 -30.09
N LYS A 121 9.61 5.07 -30.15
CA LYS A 121 9.74 4.24 -31.37
C LYS A 121 8.85 4.73 -32.51
N GLU A 122 7.59 5.05 -32.23
CA GLU A 122 6.63 5.56 -33.23
C GLU A 122 7.14 6.87 -33.83
N LYS A 123 7.64 7.78 -33.00
CA LYS A 123 8.20 9.06 -33.46
C LYS A 123 9.52 8.90 -34.22
N GLN A 124 10.38 7.94 -33.85
CA GLN A 124 11.59 7.61 -34.62
C GLN A 124 11.24 7.04 -36.00
N MET A 125 10.23 6.17 -36.10
CA MET A 125 9.73 5.65 -37.38
C MET A 125 9.18 6.77 -38.27
N LEU A 126 8.36 7.67 -37.71
CA LEU A 126 7.85 8.85 -38.42
C LEU A 126 8.97 9.78 -38.92
N ALA A 127 9.99 10.05 -38.09
CA ALA A 127 11.15 10.85 -38.49
C ALA A 127 11.95 10.20 -39.63
N SER A 128 12.09 8.86 -39.62
CA SER A 128 12.78 8.10 -40.67
C SER A 128 12.02 8.06 -42.00
N SER A 129 10.70 8.29 -41.98
CA SER A 129 9.84 8.29 -43.18
C SER A 129 9.87 9.61 -43.98
N GLY A 130 10.68 10.60 -43.58
CA GLY A 130 10.82 11.88 -44.28
C GLY A 130 9.66 12.86 -44.09
N ILE A 131 8.62 12.48 -43.35
CA ILE A 131 7.53 13.37 -42.94
C ILE A 131 8.06 14.30 -41.85
N ARG A 132 8.18 15.60 -42.17
CA ARG A 132 8.57 16.63 -41.19
C ARG A 132 7.44 16.84 -40.18
N VAL A 133 7.44 16.05 -39.11
CA VAL A 133 6.63 16.34 -37.93
C VAL A 133 7.33 17.47 -37.17
N SER A 134 6.64 18.60 -36.99
CA SER A 134 7.02 19.67 -36.06
C SER A 134 6.93 19.11 -34.63
N ALA A 135 7.96 18.41 -34.17
CA ALA A 135 8.01 17.87 -32.83
C ALA A 135 9.12 18.60 -32.06
N ALA A 136 8.75 19.65 -31.33
CA ALA A 136 9.48 20.03 -30.14
C ALA A 136 9.36 18.84 -29.18
N VAL A 137 10.30 17.90 -29.24
CA VAL A 137 10.44 16.87 -28.24
C VAL A 137 10.75 17.60 -26.95
N ALA A 138 9.82 17.60 -26.00
CA ALA A 138 10.12 17.96 -24.62
C ALA A 138 11.04 16.86 -24.08
N LEU A 139 12.33 16.97 -24.41
CA LEU A 139 13.37 16.19 -23.76
C LEU A 139 13.28 16.50 -22.27
N GLN A 140 13.49 15.50 -21.42
CA GLN A 140 13.74 15.77 -20.01
C GLN A 140 14.88 16.78 -19.94
N THR A 141 14.55 17.98 -19.49
CA THR A 141 15.50 19.07 -19.28
C THR A 141 16.06 19.03 -17.85
N GLN A 142 15.40 18.28 -16.97
CA GLN A 142 15.80 18.09 -15.59
C GLN A 142 15.91 16.60 -15.27
N ASN A 143 16.96 16.23 -14.54
CA ASN A 143 17.06 14.90 -13.96
C ASN A 143 15.83 14.64 -13.08
N GLY A 144 15.10 13.57 -13.38
CA GLY A 144 13.87 13.21 -12.67
C GLY A 144 12.60 13.94 -13.15
N GLU A 145 12.62 14.64 -14.29
CA GLU A 145 11.42 15.22 -14.91
C GLU A 145 10.47 14.11 -15.38
N GLY A 146 9.57 13.65 -14.52
CA GLY A 146 8.74 12.46 -14.76
C GLY A 146 9.12 11.26 -13.90
N ASP A 147 10.22 11.34 -13.13
CA ASP A 147 10.37 10.51 -11.93
C ASP A 147 9.34 11.01 -10.93
N SER A 148 8.17 10.39 -10.92
CA SER A 148 7.32 10.47 -9.75
C SER A 148 8.07 9.76 -8.63
N VAL A 149 8.77 10.52 -7.77
CA VAL A 149 9.17 10.04 -6.44
C VAL A 149 7.92 9.42 -5.86
N SER A 150 7.86 8.08 -5.85
CA SER A 150 6.58 7.46 -5.66
C SER A 150 6.15 7.74 -4.23
N LEU A 151 5.00 8.37 -4.10
CA LEU A 151 4.43 8.65 -2.80
C LEU A 151 4.26 7.36 -1.98
N ALA A 152 4.03 6.22 -2.65
CA ALA A 152 4.01 4.91 -2.03
C ALA A 152 5.34 4.58 -1.34
N SER A 153 6.49 4.86 -1.97
CA SER A 153 7.81 4.66 -1.38
C SER A 153 8.01 5.50 -0.12
N GLY A 154 7.64 6.79 -0.17
CA GLY A 154 7.73 7.67 1.01
C GLY A 154 6.80 7.25 2.16
N LEU A 155 5.61 6.75 1.84
CA LEU A 155 4.69 6.20 2.84
C LEU A 155 5.27 4.93 3.48
N ILE A 156 5.85 4.03 2.71
CA ILE A 156 6.41 2.79 3.25
C ILE A 156 7.62 3.06 4.14
N GLN A 157 8.51 3.97 3.74
CA GLN A 157 9.63 4.40 4.59
C GLN A 157 9.16 4.93 5.95
N ARG A 158 8.02 5.65 5.99
CA ARG A 158 7.43 6.14 7.24
C ARG A 158 7.03 5.02 8.20
N TYR A 159 6.52 3.91 7.68
CA TYR A 159 6.05 2.77 8.49
C TYR A 159 7.13 1.71 8.73
N TRP A 160 8.34 1.90 8.17
CA TRP A 160 9.39 0.90 8.14
C TRP A 160 9.74 0.32 9.52
N ASP A 161 9.94 1.18 10.52
CA ASP A 161 10.26 0.74 11.88
C ASP A 161 9.15 -0.12 12.50
N ARG A 162 7.88 0.13 12.15
CA ARG A 162 6.75 -0.69 12.62
C ARG A 162 6.72 -2.04 11.91
N VAL A 163 6.98 -2.06 10.61
CA VAL A 163 7.08 -3.31 9.82
C VAL A 163 8.18 -4.20 10.38
N LEU A 164 9.37 -3.64 10.65
CA LEU A 164 10.49 -4.37 11.24
C LEU A 164 10.13 -4.97 12.61
N LYS A 165 9.48 -4.20 13.49
CA LYS A 165 9.01 -4.69 14.79
C LYS A 165 8.01 -5.83 14.65
N LEU A 166 7.08 -5.74 13.70
CA LEU A 166 6.10 -6.81 13.46
C LEU A 166 6.73 -8.08 12.88
N ALA A 167 7.83 -7.97 12.14
CA ALA A 167 8.54 -9.13 11.62
C ALA A 167 9.19 -9.96 12.73
N THR A 168 9.63 -9.31 13.80
CA THR A 168 10.21 -9.99 14.98
C THR A 168 9.28 -9.96 16.19
N ASP A 169 7.97 -9.82 15.97
CA ASP A 169 6.98 -9.82 17.05
C ASP A 169 6.99 -11.17 17.77
N VAL A 170 6.94 -11.15 19.10
CA VAL A 170 6.96 -12.37 19.91
C VAL A 170 5.60 -12.56 20.58
N PRO A 171 5.08 -13.79 20.68
CA PRO A 171 3.88 -14.03 21.47
C PRO A 171 4.10 -13.55 22.90
N ILE A 172 3.21 -12.70 23.42
CA ILE A 172 3.29 -12.22 24.81
C ILE A 172 3.19 -13.45 25.73
N LYS A 173 4.27 -13.72 26.47
CA LYS A 173 4.30 -14.80 27.47
C LYS A 173 3.27 -14.50 28.56
N GLY A 174 2.20 -15.29 28.61
CA GLY A 174 1.18 -15.26 29.67
C GLY A 174 -0.23 -14.94 29.22
N GLU A 175 -0.44 -14.40 28.01
CA GLU A 175 -1.79 -13.98 27.56
C GLU A 175 -2.44 -14.93 26.55
N ASN A 176 -1.70 -15.88 25.98
CA ASN A 176 -2.26 -16.85 25.05
C ASN A 176 -1.51 -18.20 25.10
N THR A 177 -1.87 -19.04 26.06
CA THR A 177 -1.43 -20.45 26.16
C THR A 177 -2.23 -21.34 25.20
N ARG A 178 -2.45 -20.88 23.95
CA ARG A 178 -3.17 -21.60 22.90
C ARG A 178 -2.32 -21.59 21.63
N GLU A 179 -2.18 -22.76 21.01
CA GLU A 179 -1.46 -22.94 19.74
C GLU A 179 -1.92 -21.93 18.66
N ASP A 180 -3.22 -21.60 18.64
CA ASP A 180 -3.83 -20.57 17.78
C ASP A 180 -3.14 -19.19 17.84
N ALA A 181 -2.60 -18.81 19.00
CA ALA A 181 -1.96 -17.51 19.17
C ALA A 181 -0.53 -17.49 18.63
N GLN A 182 0.16 -18.62 18.68
CA GLN A 182 1.47 -18.75 18.06
C GLN A 182 1.33 -18.74 16.54
N GLU A 183 0.37 -19.49 15.99
CA GLU A 183 0.09 -19.50 14.55
C GLU A 183 -0.27 -18.09 14.03
N THR A 184 -1.11 -17.35 14.75
CA THR A 184 -1.47 -15.99 14.35
C THR A 184 -0.31 -15.00 14.41
N VAL A 185 0.60 -15.11 15.39
CA VAL A 185 1.83 -14.30 15.42
C VAL A 185 2.73 -14.67 14.25
N MET A 186 2.93 -15.96 13.97
CA MET A 186 3.72 -16.40 12.80
C MET A 186 3.15 -15.88 11.49
N ALA A 187 1.82 -15.89 11.32
CA ALA A 187 1.17 -15.32 10.14
C ALA A 187 1.39 -13.80 9.99
N VAL A 188 1.40 -13.04 11.09
CA VAL A 188 1.74 -11.60 11.08
C VAL A 188 3.20 -11.40 10.66
N ARG A 189 4.12 -12.18 11.23
CA ARG A 189 5.56 -12.10 10.94
C ARG A 189 5.87 -12.46 9.49
N GLN A 190 5.28 -13.54 8.98
CA GLN A 190 5.39 -13.94 7.58
C GLN A 190 4.92 -12.80 6.67
N ARG A 191 3.77 -12.19 6.98
CA ARG A 191 3.23 -11.09 6.19
C ARG A 191 4.11 -9.83 6.25
N ALA A 192 4.71 -9.54 7.40
CA ALA A 192 5.68 -8.45 7.54
C ALA A 192 6.95 -8.73 6.74
N PHE A 193 7.42 -9.99 6.74
CA PHE A 193 8.58 -10.41 5.97
C PHE A 193 8.37 -10.29 4.46
N GLU A 194 7.20 -10.70 3.93
CA GLU A 194 6.83 -10.48 2.51
C GLU A 194 6.92 -9.00 2.12
N LEU A 195 6.47 -8.11 3.01
CA LEU A 195 6.60 -6.67 2.80
C LEU A 195 8.05 -6.21 2.87
N MET A 196 8.84 -6.67 3.84
CA MET A 196 10.26 -6.37 3.95
C MET A 196 11.03 -6.78 2.68
N GLU A 197 10.78 -7.98 2.16
CA GLU A 197 11.40 -8.46 0.94
C GLU A 197 11.09 -7.53 -0.24
N ALA A 198 9.82 -7.14 -0.42
CA ALA A 198 9.42 -6.22 -1.48
C ALA A 198 10.11 -4.86 -1.36
N VAL A 199 10.23 -4.32 -0.14
CA VAL A 199 10.87 -3.04 0.14
C VAL A 199 12.38 -3.07 -0.15
N LEU A 200 13.06 -4.15 0.26
CA LEU A 200 14.48 -4.32 0.06
C LEU A 200 14.82 -4.56 -1.42
N ARG A 201 14.04 -5.40 -2.12
CA ARG A 201 14.19 -5.66 -3.56
C ARG A 201 14.02 -4.38 -4.38
N ALA A 202 13.08 -3.52 -3.99
CA ALA A 202 12.86 -2.23 -4.64
C ALA A 202 13.88 -1.15 -4.24
N GLY A 203 14.83 -1.44 -3.33
CA GLY A 203 15.86 -0.50 -2.91
C GLY A 203 15.32 0.72 -2.16
N LEU A 204 14.14 0.62 -1.54
CA LEU A 204 13.44 1.78 -0.94
C LEU A 204 14.03 2.21 0.40
N VAL A 205 14.78 1.33 1.06
CA VAL A 205 15.43 1.57 2.35
C VAL A 205 16.84 1.00 2.33
N ALA A 206 17.67 1.49 3.23
CA ALA A 206 19.00 0.97 3.44
C ALA A 206 18.96 -0.48 3.97
N PRO A 207 19.62 -1.46 3.30
CA PRO A 207 19.47 -2.87 3.65
C PRO A 207 19.98 -3.22 5.05
N TRP A 208 21.00 -2.51 5.56
CA TRP A 208 21.54 -2.74 6.90
C TRP A 208 20.54 -2.49 8.04
N THR A 209 19.46 -1.74 7.78
CA THR A 209 18.38 -1.52 8.75
C THR A 209 17.52 -2.78 8.98
N ALA A 210 17.42 -3.66 7.98
CA ALA A 210 16.69 -4.92 8.07
C ALA A 210 17.52 -6.07 8.64
N VAL A 211 18.86 -6.00 8.54
CA VAL A 211 19.77 -7.12 8.85
C VAL A 211 19.54 -7.71 10.24
N PRO A 212 19.45 -6.94 11.35
CA PRO A 212 19.22 -7.53 12.67
C PRO A 212 17.91 -8.34 12.74
N HIS A 213 16.86 -7.85 12.08
CA HIS A 213 15.56 -8.51 12.05
C HIS A 213 15.62 -9.79 11.21
N MET A 214 16.29 -9.78 10.06
CA MET A 214 16.48 -10.99 9.24
C MET A 214 17.31 -12.07 9.95
N VAL A 215 18.34 -11.67 10.70
CA VAL A 215 19.10 -12.61 11.53
C VAL A 215 18.21 -13.22 12.61
N ALA A 216 17.36 -12.43 13.27
CA ALA A 216 16.39 -12.98 14.23
C ALA A 216 15.42 -13.99 13.57
N LEU A 217 14.89 -13.66 12.38
CA LEU A 217 14.00 -14.56 11.62
C LEU A 217 14.66 -15.89 11.22
N SER A 218 15.98 -15.94 11.09
CA SER A 218 16.69 -17.20 10.78
C SER A 218 16.62 -18.26 11.89
N THR A 219 16.13 -17.87 13.07
CA THR A 219 15.93 -18.76 14.22
C THR A 219 14.46 -19.12 14.45
N ASP A 220 13.59 -18.82 13.48
CA ASP A 220 12.18 -19.19 13.56
C ASP A 220 11.97 -20.71 13.57
N PRO A 221 11.00 -21.20 14.36
CA PRO A 221 10.69 -22.61 14.48
C PRO A 221 10.05 -23.20 13.21
#